data_AF-A0A972CBX6-F1
#
_entry.id   AF-A0A972CBX6-F1
#
_cell.length_a   1.000
_cell.length_b   1.000
_cell.length_c   1.000
_cell.angle_alpha   90.00
_cell.angle_beta   90.00
_cell.angle_gamma   90.00
#
_symmetry.space_group_name_H-M   'P 1'
#
loop_
_entity.id
_entity.type
_entity.pdbx_description
1 polymer ?
#
loop_
_entity_poly.entity_id
_entity_poly.type
_entity_poly.pdbx_seq_one_letter_code
_entity_poly.pdbx_strand_id
1 'polypeptide(L)'
;MENVFDTLYEYGIIPVVTLESADSAVPVARALADAGLPVAEITFRSQSAAPAIRAIAEELPDFLVGAGTVLTPEQAHTAITAGAKFIVSPGTGPAVVEYCLGRDVPVIPGVATPTEIETALHYKLDAVKFFPAEQLGGLEMLRALAAPYRNLKFVPTGGINLSNLADYTAYERVLAVGGSFMTPAELVRAGKFDEITRIARDALFAMYGFSLGHVGINCDSAPEAHSLAATLAGIFGQATRPGSGSVFVGSLFELMEHKYYGERGHIGIATNTVERAMKYFERLGFEFEPDGLLRGPDGKINAAYIKGEIAGFALHLMRKSAAK
;
A
#
# COMPACT_ATOMS: atom_id res chain seq x y z
N MET A 1 -18.25 -4.62 -9.63
CA MET A 1 -17.81 -3.54 -8.73
C MET A 1 -16.59 -4.09 -8.03
N GLU A 2 -15.47 -3.40 -8.12
CA GLU A 2 -14.22 -3.84 -7.48
C GLU A 2 -14.42 -3.88 -5.96
N ASN A 3 -13.86 -4.87 -5.28
CA ASN A 3 -14.02 -5.01 -3.83
C ASN A 3 -13.27 -3.86 -3.13
N VAL A 4 -13.95 -3.17 -2.21
CA VAL A 4 -13.36 -2.04 -1.48
C VAL A 4 -12.09 -2.46 -0.74
N PHE A 5 -12.06 -3.63 -0.11
CA PHE A 5 -10.88 -4.08 0.63
C PHE A 5 -9.70 -4.37 -0.30
N ASP A 6 -9.94 -4.91 -1.49
CA ASP A 6 -8.89 -5.11 -2.50
C ASP A 6 -8.33 -3.75 -2.91
N THR A 7 -9.20 -2.78 -3.22
CA THR A 7 -8.79 -1.41 -3.58
C THR A 7 -7.97 -0.74 -2.47
N LEU A 8 -8.40 -0.87 -1.21
CA LEU A 8 -7.65 -0.37 -0.05
C LEU A 8 -6.28 -1.06 0.09
N TYR A 9 -6.21 -2.37 -0.16
CA TYR A 9 -4.95 -3.10 -0.14
C TYR A 9 -3.99 -2.62 -1.22
N GLU A 10 -4.47 -2.37 -2.43
CA GLU A 10 -3.65 -1.90 -3.56
C GLU A 10 -3.02 -0.53 -3.27
N TYR A 11 -3.79 0.42 -2.73
CA TYR A 11 -3.25 1.72 -2.32
C TYR A 11 -2.36 1.62 -1.09
N GLY A 12 -2.69 0.74 -0.14
CA GLY A 12 -1.92 0.49 1.08
C GLY A 12 -1.91 1.64 2.11
N ILE A 13 -2.47 2.81 1.78
CA ILE A 13 -2.58 3.99 2.63
C ILE A 13 -3.98 4.57 2.51
N ILE A 14 -4.57 4.95 3.64
CA ILE A 14 -5.87 5.63 3.76
C ILE A 14 -5.65 6.99 4.43
N PRO A 15 -5.65 8.10 3.66
CA PRO A 15 -5.68 9.44 4.22
C PRO A 15 -6.90 9.64 5.13
N VAL A 16 -6.67 9.97 6.39
CA VAL A 16 -7.72 10.28 7.37
C VAL A 16 -7.89 11.79 7.44
N VAL A 17 -8.99 12.29 6.89
CA VAL A 17 -9.20 13.71 6.63
C VAL A 17 -10.29 14.27 7.54
N THR A 18 -9.98 15.37 8.21
CA THR A 18 -11.00 16.22 8.85
C THR A 18 -11.11 17.50 8.06
N LEU A 19 -12.32 17.84 7.64
CA LEU A 19 -12.60 19.07 6.91
C LEU A 19 -13.44 19.99 7.78
N GLU A 20 -13.09 21.27 7.83
CA GLU A 20 -13.89 22.30 8.50
C GLU A 20 -14.98 22.86 7.56
N SER A 21 -14.69 22.93 6.25
CA SER A 21 -15.64 23.29 5.20
C SER A 21 -15.73 22.19 4.14
N ALA A 22 -16.92 21.99 3.57
CA ALA A 22 -17.14 21.09 2.44
C ALA A 22 -16.49 21.60 1.15
N ASP A 23 -16.26 22.91 1.02
CA ASP A 23 -15.65 23.52 -0.17
C ASP A 23 -14.21 23.04 -0.39
N SER A 24 -13.53 22.61 0.68
CA SER A 24 -12.18 22.06 0.59
C SER A 24 -12.16 20.57 0.22
N ALA A 25 -13.31 19.89 0.17
CA ALA A 25 -13.37 18.44 0.00
C ALA A 25 -12.84 17.99 -1.37
N VAL A 26 -13.38 18.55 -2.45
CA VAL A 26 -12.98 18.19 -3.82
C VAL A 26 -11.54 18.61 -4.12
N PRO A 27 -11.07 19.82 -3.75
CA PRO A 27 -9.66 20.18 -3.90
C PRO A 27 -8.69 19.23 -3.18
N VAL A 28 -8.99 18.83 -1.94
CA VAL A 28 -8.17 17.85 -1.20
C VAL A 28 -8.20 16.48 -1.87
N ALA A 29 -9.37 16.01 -2.31
CA ALA A 29 -9.50 14.73 -3.00
C ALA A 29 -8.74 14.72 -4.34
N ARG A 30 -8.78 15.81 -5.12
CA ARG A 30 -7.96 15.97 -6.34
C ARG A 30 -6.47 15.90 -6.02
N ALA A 31 -6.00 16.61 -4.99
CA ALA A 31 -4.60 16.57 -4.58
C ALA A 31 -4.13 15.15 -4.20
N LEU A 32 -4.98 14.39 -3.49
CA LEU A 32 -4.70 12.99 -3.16
C LEU A 32 -4.70 12.10 -4.42
N ALA A 33 -5.64 12.30 -5.35
CA ALA A 33 -5.69 11.57 -6.61
C ALA A 33 -4.44 11.85 -7.48
N ASP A 34 -4.02 13.11 -7.59
CA ASP A 34 -2.82 13.55 -8.32
C ASP A 34 -1.52 13.00 -7.70
N ALA A 35 -1.56 12.63 -6.41
CA ALA A 35 -0.48 11.93 -5.73
C ALA A 35 -0.44 10.42 -6.03
N GLY A 36 -1.48 9.87 -6.66
CA GLY A 36 -1.66 8.42 -6.86
C GLY A 36 -2.45 7.72 -5.76
N LEU A 37 -3.13 8.47 -4.88
CA LEU A 37 -3.94 7.97 -3.76
C LEU A 37 -5.40 8.47 -3.84
N PRO A 38 -6.19 8.04 -4.85
CA PRO A 38 -7.60 8.44 -4.97
C PRO A 38 -8.51 7.69 -3.96
N VAL A 39 -8.20 7.84 -2.67
CA VAL A 39 -8.91 7.25 -1.53
C VAL A 39 -8.82 8.17 -0.32
N ALA A 40 -9.89 8.26 0.48
CA ALA A 40 -9.86 8.95 1.78
C ALA A 40 -10.94 8.46 2.74
N GLU A 41 -10.64 8.52 4.04
CA GLU A 41 -11.59 8.41 5.15
C GLU A 41 -11.95 9.82 5.64
N ILE A 42 -13.15 10.32 5.35
CA ILE A 42 -13.64 11.62 5.84
C ILE A 42 -14.25 11.45 7.23
N THR A 43 -13.68 12.11 8.24
CA THR A 43 -14.12 11.93 9.63
C THR A 43 -15.38 12.71 9.97
N PHE A 44 -16.33 12.07 10.65
CA PHE A 44 -17.58 12.64 11.18
C PHE A 44 -17.37 13.48 12.46
N ARG A 45 -16.24 14.18 12.53
CA ARG A 45 -15.91 15.13 13.62
C ARG A 45 -16.35 16.57 13.32
N SER A 46 -16.84 16.81 12.10
CA SER A 46 -17.33 18.09 11.61
C SER A 46 -18.71 17.91 10.96
N GLN A 47 -19.54 18.95 11.03
CA GLN A 47 -20.85 18.98 10.34
C GLN A 47 -20.70 18.96 8.81
N SER A 48 -19.52 19.30 8.28
CA SER A 48 -19.23 19.29 6.85
C SER A 48 -18.94 17.90 6.28
N ALA A 49 -18.85 16.85 7.10
CA ALA A 49 -18.44 15.51 6.66
C ALA A 49 -19.36 14.93 5.56
N ALA A 50 -20.69 14.95 5.77
CA ALA A 50 -21.62 14.41 4.78
C ALA A 50 -21.69 15.24 3.49
N PRO A 51 -21.77 16.59 3.53
CA PRO A 51 -21.62 17.41 2.33
C PRO A 51 -20.29 17.20 1.59
N ALA A 52 -19.18 17.05 2.31
CA ALA A 52 -17.87 16.78 1.71
C ALA A 52 -17.83 15.43 0.98
N ILE A 53 -18.34 14.36 1.60
CA ILE A 53 -18.44 13.04 0.97
C ILE A 53 -19.30 13.12 -0.30
N ARG A 54 -20.43 13.83 -0.25
CA ARG A 54 -21.32 14.01 -1.40
C ARG A 54 -20.61 14.71 -2.56
N ALA A 55 -19.94 15.83 -2.29
CA ALA A 55 -19.21 16.57 -3.31
C ALA A 55 -18.11 15.70 -3.96
N ILE A 56 -17.34 14.95 -3.16
CA ILE A 56 -16.32 14.03 -3.69
C ILE A 56 -16.96 12.93 -4.54
N ALA A 57 -18.02 12.29 -4.07
CA ALA A 57 -18.68 11.18 -4.78
C ALA A 57 -19.33 11.63 -6.10
N GLU A 58 -19.85 12.87 -6.16
CA GLU A 58 -20.49 13.43 -7.35
C GLU A 58 -19.46 13.94 -8.38
N GLU A 59 -18.40 14.61 -7.94
CA GLU A 59 -17.41 15.23 -8.85
C GLU A 59 -16.24 14.31 -9.22
N LEU A 60 -15.94 13.30 -8.41
CA LEU A 60 -14.82 12.37 -8.58
C LEU A 60 -15.33 10.92 -8.41
N PRO A 61 -16.08 10.38 -9.38
CA PRO A 61 -16.73 9.07 -9.25
C PRO A 61 -15.76 7.89 -9.07
N ASP A 62 -14.51 8.04 -9.53
CA ASP A 62 -13.45 7.03 -9.37
C ASP A 62 -12.70 7.15 -8.03
N PHE A 63 -13.00 8.18 -7.23
CA PHE A 63 -12.37 8.38 -5.92
C PHE A 63 -13.06 7.55 -4.85
N LEU A 64 -12.30 6.69 -4.16
CA LEU A 64 -12.82 5.85 -3.09
C LEU A 64 -12.97 6.64 -1.79
N VAL A 65 -14.15 7.21 -1.57
CA VAL A 65 -14.47 7.95 -0.34
C VAL A 65 -15.18 7.07 0.68
N GLY A 66 -14.66 7.04 1.92
CA GLY A 66 -15.30 6.42 3.08
C GLY A 66 -15.57 7.42 4.20
N ALA A 67 -16.31 6.98 5.21
CA ALA A 67 -16.64 7.79 6.38
C ALA A 67 -15.99 7.23 7.65
N GLY A 68 -15.24 8.08 8.35
CA GLY A 68 -14.58 7.76 9.60
C GLY A 68 -15.24 8.36 10.81
N THR A 69 -14.88 7.88 12.01
CA THR A 69 -15.45 8.35 13.28
C THR A 69 -16.97 8.21 13.35
N VAL A 70 -17.52 7.17 12.70
CA VAL A 70 -18.95 6.86 12.75
C VAL A 70 -19.25 6.11 14.05
N LEU A 71 -20.15 6.64 14.87
CA LEU A 71 -20.48 6.14 16.20
C LEU A 71 -21.91 5.59 16.29
N THR A 72 -22.80 5.98 15.37
CA THR A 72 -24.20 5.56 15.40
C THR A 72 -24.71 5.09 14.02
N PRO A 73 -25.75 4.25 13.98
CA PRO A 73 -26.42 3.85 12.73
C PRO A 73 -26.91 5.04 11.90
N GLU A 74 -27.35 6.12 12.52
CA GLU A 74 -27.84 7.34 11.84
C GLU A 74 -26.69 8.07 11.13
N GLN A 75 -25.50 8.10 11.74
CA GLN A 75 -24.31 8.64 11.08
C GLN A 75 -23.89 7.75 9.90
N ALA A 76 -23.92 6.43 10.06
CA ALA A 76 -23.66 5.49 8.97
C ALA A 76 -24.66 5.69 7.82
N HIS A 77 -25.96 5.79 8.13
CA HIS A 77 -27.00 6.10 7.15
C HIS A 77 -26.69 7.38 6.36
N THR A 78 -26.35 8.44 7.09
CA THR A 78 -26.05 9.76 6.52
C THR A 78 -24.82 9.69 5.61
N ALA A 79 -23.76 9.00 6.03
CA ALA A 79 -22.54 8.78 5.25
C ALA A 79 -22.82 8.01 3.95
N ILE A 80 -23.53 6.88 4.05
CA ILE A 80 -23.87 6.02 2.91
C ILE A 80 -24.74 6.79 1.91
N THR A 81 -25.73 7.54 2.40
CA THR A 81 -26.61 8.39 1.58
C THR A 81 -25.87 9.55 0.93
N ALA A 82 -24.74 9.99 1.50
CA ALA A 82 -23.84 10.95 0.89
C ALA A 82 -22.90 10.32 -0.15
N GLY A 83 -22.81 8.99 -0.24
CA GLY A 83 -21.98 8.29 -1.23
C GLY A 83 -20.75 7.59 -0.66
N ALA A 84 -20.59 7.54 0.67
CA ALA A 84 -19.50 6.77 1.28
C ALA A 84 -19.57 5.28 0.89
N LYS A 85 -18.44 4.71 0.48
CA LYS A 85 -18.33 3.32 0.03
C LYS A 85 -17.92 2.35 1.14
N PHE A 86 -17.43 2.87 2.27
CA PHE A 86 -17.12 2.11 3.46
C PHE A 86 -17.23 2.98 4.73
N ILE A 87 -17.42 2.31 5.86
CA ILE A 87 -17.57 2.94 7.18
C ILE A 87 -16.43 2.51 8.10
N VAL A 88 -15.90 3.47 8.88
CA VAL A 88 -14.86 3.25 9.87
C VAL A 88 -15.31 3.84 11.21
N SER A 89 -15.21 3.04 12.28
CA SER A 89 -15.46 3.49 13.65
C SER A 89 -14.17 3.40 14.49
N PRO A 90 -13.99 4.24 15.51
CA PRO A 90 -12.79 4.20 16.35
C PRO A 90 -12.76 2.98 17.30
N GLY A 91 -13.90 2.34 17.55
CA GLY A 91 -14.04 1.13 18.36
C GLY A 91 -15.09 0.16 17.77
N THR A 92 -15.25 -1.02 18.36
CA THR A 92 -16.22 -2.04 17.93
C THR A 92 -17.61 -1.69 18.43
N GLY A 93 -18.31 -0.80 17.71
CA GLY A 93 -19.71 -0.46 17.97
C GLY A 93 -20.66 -1.44 17.27
N PRO A 94 -21.27 -2.43 17.96
CA PRO A 94 -22.01 -3.50 17.30
C PRO A 94 -23.21 -2.99 16.48
N ALA A 95 -23.91 -1.97 16.97
CA ALA A 95 -25.03 -1.36 16.25
C ALA A 95 -24.63 -0.78 14.88
N VAL A 96 -23.45 -0.17 14.77
CA VAL A 96 -22.93 0.34 13.48
C VAL A 96 -22.55 -0.82 12.57
N VAL A 97 -21.91 -1.86 13.11
CA VAL A 97 -21.52 -3.06 12.36
C VAL A 97 -22.75 -3.74 11.78
N GLU A 98 -23.75 -4.05 12.61
CA GLU A 98 -25.00 -4.67 12.19
C GLU A 98 -25.75 -3.84 11.16
N TYR A 99 -25.79 -2.52 11.34
CA TYR A 99 -26.43 -1.61 10.40
C TYR A 99 -25.80 -1.67 9.01
N CYS A 100 -24.46 -1.67 8.94
CA CYS A 100 -23.71 -1.70 7.69
C CYS A 100 -23.81 -3.07 7.00
N LEU A 101 -23.64 -4.16 7.77
CA LEU A 101 -23.76 -5.53 7.25
C LEU A 101 -25.16 -5.81 6.70
N GLY A 102 -26.21 -5.35 7.38
CA GLY A 102 -27.59 -5.49 6.88
C GLY A 102 -27.90 -4.72 5.59
N ARG A 103 -26.93 -3.97 5.05
CA ARG A 103 -27.02 -3.17 3.81
C ARG A 103 -25.89 -3.46 2.83
N ASP A 104 -25.12 -4.52 3.07
CA ASP A 104 -23.96 -4.90 2.26
C ASP A 104 -22.94 -3.75 2.11
N VAL A 105 -22.77 -2.93 3.16
CA VAL A 105 -21.78 -1.84 3.19
C VAL A 105 -20.55 -2.31 3.97
N PRO A 106 -19.34 -2.26 3.38
CA PRO A 106 -18.09 -2.57 4.07
C PRO A 106 -17.90 -1.72 5.33
N VAL A 107 -17.55 -2.36 6.45
CA VAL A 107 -17.31 -1.71 7.73
C VAL A 107 -15.99 -2.18 8.35
N ILE A 108 -15.21 -1.24 8.89
CA ILE A 108 -13.91 -1.45 9.51
C ILE A 108 -13.96 -0.89 10.94
N PRO A 109 -14.45 -1.67 11.91
CA PRO A 109 -14.53 -1.21 13.29
C PRO A 109 -13.16 -1.23 13.98
N GLY A 110 -12.96 -0.30 14.91
CA GLY A 110 -11.74 -0.19 15.71
C GLY A 110 -11.62 -1.25 16.79
N VAL A 111 -10.42 -1.78 17.01
CA VAL A 111 -10.08 -2.76 18.04
C VAL A 111 -8.77 -2.36 18.73
N ALA A 112 -8.67 -2.70 20.01
CA ALA A 112 -7.45 -2.60 20.82
C ALA A 112 -7.13 -3.90 21.56
N THR A 113 -8.08 -4.83 21.68
CA THR A 113 -7.99 -6.03 22.53
C THR A 113 -8.43 -7.32 21.82
N PRO A 114 -8.01 -8.50 22.31
CA PRO A 114 -8.49 -9.80 21.82
C PRO A 114 -10.02 -9.93 21.81
N THR A 115 -10.72 -9.47 22.86
CA THR A 115 -12.18 -9.56 22.96
C THR A 115 -12.89 -8.78 21.85
N GLU A 116 -12.38 -7.59 21.50
CA GLU A 116 -12.92 -6.79 20.40
C GLU A 116 -12.64 -7.43 19.04
N ILE A 117 -11.48 -8.07 18.87
CA ILE A 117 -11.15 -8.86 17.68
C ILE A 117 -12.10 -10.06 17.54
N GLU A 118 -12.33 -10.80 18.62
CA GLU A 118 -13.27 -11.93 18.62
C GLU A 118 -14.70 -11.49 18.32
N THR A 119 -15.09 -10.30 18.76
CA THR A 119 -16.37 -9.69 18.39
C THR A 119 -16.43 -9.42 16.88
N ALA A 120 -15.38 -8.86 16.28
CA ALA A 120 -15.32 -8.67 14.83
C ALA A 120 -15.37 -9.99 14.05
N LEU A 121 -14.71 -11.04 14.56
CA LEU A 121 -14.75 -12.39 13.99
C LEU A 121 -16.15 -13.03 14.09
N HIS A 122 -16.90 -12.77 15.17
CA HIS A 122 -18.29 -13.21 15.30
C HIS A 122 -19.17 -12.65 14.17
N TYR A 123 -18.96 -11.37 13.83
CA TYR A 123 -19.59 -10.71 12.68
C TYR A 123 -18.99 -11.09 11.32
N LYS A 124 -18.00 -11.99 11.29
CA LYS A 124 -17.30 -12.45 10.07
C LYS A 124 -16.68 -11.31 9.27
N LEU A 125 -16.16 -10.29 9.95
CA LEU A 125 -15.49 -9.17 9.29
C LEU A 125 -14.13 -9.59 8.73
N ASP A 126 -13.80 -9.08 7.54
CA ASP A 126 -12.51 -9.32 6.89
C ASP A 126 -11.39 -8.41 7.40
N ALA A 127 -11.75 -7.22 7.89
CA ALA A 127 -10.81 -6.21 8.34
C ALA A 127 -11.30 -5.42 9.57
N VAL A 128 -10.36 -5.05 10.44
CA VAL A 128 -10.58 -4.17 11.60
C VAL A 128 -9.54 -3.06 11.64
N LYS A 129 -9.88 -1.94 12.27
CA LYS A 129 -8.96 -0.83 12.52
C LYS A 129 -8.20 -1.09 13.82
N PHE A 130 -6.88 -1.07 13.81
CA PHE A 130 -6.07 -1.15 15.04
C PHE A 130 -5.79 0.28 15.51
N PHE A 131 -6.43 0.71 16.60
CA PHE A 131 -6.42 2.11 17.02
C PHE A 131 -6.49 2.27 18.55
N PRO A 132 -5.68 3.17 19.15
CA PRO A 132 -4.62 3.99 18.54
C PRO A 132 -3.27 3.22 18.43
N ALA A 133 -2.81 2.94 17.21
CA ALA A 133 -1.79 1.92 16.92
C ALA A 133 -0.49 2.09 17.73
N GLU A 134 0.19 3.24 17.63
CA GLU A 134 1.48 3.44 18.32
C GLU A 134 1.32 3.42 19.85
N GLN A 135 0.24 4.00 20.38
CA GLN A 135 -0.04 4.03 21.82
C GLN A 135 -0.39 2.65 22.40
N LEU A 136 -0.85 1.72 21.56
CA LEU A 136 -1.11 0.33 21.96
C LEU A 136 0.15 -0.55 21.93
N GLY A 137 1.33 -0.01 21.60
CA GLY A 137 2.57 -0.78 21.48
C GLY A 137 2.96 -1.09 20.03
N GLY A 138 2.30 -0.43 19.07
CA GLY A 138 2.69 -0.38 17.68
C GLY A 138 2.68 -1.73 16.94
N LEU A 139 3.60 -1.90 16.00
CA LEU A 139 3.67 -3.09 15.15
C LEU A 139 3.92 -4.37 15.93
N GLU A 140 4.68 -4.32 17.02
CA GLU A 140 4.96 -5.48 17.87
C GLU A 140 3.69 -5.98 18.58
N MET A 141 2.91 -5.05 19.16
CA MET A 141 1.60 -5.41 19.70
C MET A 141 0.69 -5.99 18.63
N LEU A 142 0.65 -5.36 17.44
CA LEU A 142 -0.18 -5.83 16.35
C LEU A 142 0.19 -7.26 15.92
N ARG A 143 1.48 -7.59 15.85
CA ARG A 143 1.95 -8.97 15.56
C ARG A 143 1.50 -9.96 16.62
N ALA A 144 1.60 -9.58 17.90
CA ALA A 144 1.15 -10.42 19.01
C ALA A 144 -0.37 -10.67 18.96
N LEU A 145 -1.16 -9.63 18.72
CA LEU A 145 -2.62 -9.74 18.58
C LEU A 145 -3.02 -10.54 17.35
N ALA A 146 -2.36 -10.33 16.20
CA ALA A 146 -2.75 -10.97 14.94
C ALA A 146 -2.34 -12.46 14.84
N ALA A 147 -1.38 -12.93 15.66
CA ALA A 147 -0.87 -14.30 15.62
C ALA A 147 -1.96 -15.39 15.72
N PRO A 148 -2.93 -15.34 16.65
CA PRO A 148 -4.04 -16.29 16.71
C PRO A 148 -5.12 -16.09 15.62
N TYR A 149 -5.23 -14.89 15.03
CA TYR A 149 -6.35 -14.50 14.16
C TYR A 149 -5.94 -14.39 12.68
N ARG A 150 -5.46 -15.50 12.11
CA ARG A 150 -4.74 -15.51 10.81
C ARG A 150 -5.50 -14.93 9.61
N ASN A 151 -6.83 -14.99 9.63
CA ASN A 151 -7.66 -14.57 8.50
C ASN A 151 -8.06 -13.08 8.56
N LEU A 152 -7.88 -12.43 9.70
CA LEU A 152 -8.27 -11.03 9.88
C LEU A 152 -7.18 -10.09 9.38
N LYS A 153 -7.57 -9.04 8.65
CA LYS A 153 -6.69 -7.95 8.27
C LYS A 153 -6.86 -6.75 9.19
N PHE A 154 -5.82 -5.95 9.28
CA PHE A 154 -5.77 -4.80 10.17
C PHE A 154 -5.51 -3.51 9.40
N VAL A 155 -6.11 -2.42 9.85
CA VAL A 155 -5.86 -1.05 9.40
C VAL A 155 -5.29 -0.24 10.58
N PRO A 156 -3.96 -0.27 10.81
CA PRO A 156 -3.33 0.48 11.89
C PRO A 156 -3.52 1.98 11.67
N THR A 157 -4.00 2.69 12.68
CA THR A 157 -4.22 4.13 12.64
C THR A 157 -3.83 4.76 13.97
N GLY A 158 -3.21 5.94 13.93
CA GLY A 158 -2.77 6.68 15.12
C GLY A 158 -1.27 6.52 15.35
N GLY A 159 -0.53 7.63 15.21
CA GLY A 159 0.93 7.67 15.31
C GLY A 159 1.70 7.22 14.06
N ILE A 160 1.00 6.75 13.02
CA ILE A 160 1.60 6.42 11.72
C ILE A 160 2.13 7.68 11.03
N ASN A 161 3.36 7.63 10.53
CA ASN A 161 4.05 8.71 9.83
C ASN A 161 5.13 8.14 8.86
N LEU A 162 5.87 9.02 8.18
CA LEU A 162 6.89 8.63 7.18
C LEU A 162 7.97 7.67 7.70
N SER A 163 8.30 7.70 9.00
CA SER A 163 9.36 6.86 9.55
C SER A 163 8.94 5.41 9.82
N ASN A 164 7.64 5.14 10.04
CA ASN A 164 7.15 3.82 10.44
C ASN A 164 6.15 3.19 9.45
N LEU A 165 5.59 3.94 8.50
CA LEU A 165 4.55 3.42 7.60
C LEU A 165 5.01 2.21 6.77
N ALA A 166 6.29 2.17 6.36
CA ALA A 166 6.86 1.08 5.59
C ALA A 166 6.87 -0.23 6.38
N ASP A 167 7.18 -0.16 7.69
CA ASP A 167 7.25 -1.35 8.55
C ASP A 167 5.87 -1.98 8.74
N TYR A 168 4.84 -1.14 8.92
CA TYR A 168 3.46 -1.61 9.00
C TYR A 168 2.99 -2.21 7.68
N THR A 169 3.19 -1.50 6.58
CA THR A 169 2.70 -1.93 5.26
C THR A 169 3.42 -3.18 4.72
N ALA A 170 4.64 -3.46 5.19
CA ALA A 170 5.35 -4.70 4.91
C ALA A 170 4.78 -5.92 5.66
N TYR A 171 4.01 -5.72 6.74
CA TYR A 171 3.40 -6.82 7.48
C TYR A 171 2.16 -7.35 6.76
N GLU A 172 2.16 -8.64 6.41
CA GLU A 172 1.10 -9.26 5.59
C GLU A 172 -0.32 -9.21 6.18
N ARG A 173 -0.45 -8.99 7.49
CA ARG A 173 -1.76 -8.83 8.15
C ARG A 173 -2.29 -7.39 8.06
N VAL A 174 -1.50 -6.45 7.58
CA VAL A 174 -1.92 -5.05 7.38
C VAL A 174 -2.55 -4.90 6.00
N LEU A 175 -3.84 -4.53 5.97
CA LEU A 175 -4.56 -4.21 4.74
C LEU A 175 -4.04 -2.90 4.14
N ALA A 176 -4.02 -1.86 4.96
CA ALA A 176 -3.57 -0.51 4.65
C ALA A 176 -3.26 0.21 5.98
N VAL A 177 -2.59 1.35 5.95
CA VAL A 177 -2.41 2.20 7.13
C VAL A 177 -3.27 3.45 7.05
N GLY A 178 -3.87 3.86 8.16
CA GLY A 178 -4.59 5.13 8.29
C GLY A 178 -3.69 6.22 8.85
N GLY A 179 -3.67 7.41 8.22
CA GLY A 179 -2.86 8.53 8.68
C GLY A 179 -3.41 9.89 8.29
N SER A 180 -3.32 10.88 9.19
CA SER A 180 -3.74 12.26 8.93
C SER A 180 -2.61 13.20 8.50
N PHE A 181 -1.35 12.73 8.53
CA PHE A 181 -0.18 13.55 8.23
C PHE A 181 -0.11 14.02 6.78
N MET A 182 -0.83 13.35 5.86
CA MET A 182 -0.88 13.70 4.43
C MET A 182 -1.76 14.93 4.14
N THR A 183 -2.74 15.22 4.99
CA THR A 183 -3.64 16.36 4.83
C THR A 183 -3.62 17.27 6.07
N PRO A 184 -2.49 17.95 6.38
CA PRO A 184 -2.43 18.85 7.52
C PRO A 184 -3.50 19.95 7.43
N ALA A 185 -4.24 20.16 8.50
CA ALA A 185 -5.35 21.14 8.54
C ALA A 185 -4.89 22.56 8.13
N GLU A 186 -3.67 22.96 8.49
CA GLU A 186 -3.09 24.25 8.10
C GLU A 186 -2.94 24.39 6.58
N LEU A 187 -2.52 23.32 5.89
CA LEU A 187 -2.37 23.35 4.43
C LEU A 187 -3.72 23.37 3.73
N VAL A 188 -4.71 22.64 4.26
CA VAL A 188 -6.08 22.66 3.76
C VAL A 188 -6.67 24.07 3.88
N ARG A 189 -6.57 24.71 5.06
CA ARG A 189 -7.05 26.08 5.29
C ARG A 189 -6.33 27.11 4.41
N ALA A 190 -5.04 26.92 4.19
CA ALA A 190 -4.24 27.81 3.35
C ALA A 190 -4.41 27.55 1.84
N GLY A 191 -5.20 26.55 1.42
CA GLY A 191 -5.36 26.19 0.01
C GLY A 191 -4.09 25.66 -0.65
N LYS A 192 -3.12 25.15 0.13
CA LYS A 192 -1.83 24.64 -0.35
C LYS A 192 -1.93 23.19 -0.83
N PHE A 193 -2.78 22.97 -1.83
CA PHE A 193 -3.07 21.62 -2.33
C PHE A 193 -1.88 20.94 -3.01
N ASP A 194 -1.00 21.71 -3.66
CA ASP A 194 0.23 21.15 -4.25
C ASP A 194 1.17 20.53 -3.19
N GLU A 195 1.23 21.13 -1.99
CA GLU A 195 1.99 20.55 -0.88
C GLU A 195 1.34 19.27 -0.33
N ILE A 196 0.00 19.20 -0.33
CA ILE A 196 -0.73 17.96 0.02
C ILE A 196 -0.40 16.87 -1.00
N THR A 197 -0.43 17.18 -2.30
CA THR A 197 -0.03 16.26 -3.37
C THR A 197 1.39 15.75 -3.15
N ARG A 198 2.33 16.64 -2.81
CA ARG A 198 3.73 16.27 -2.54
C ARG A 198 3.83 15.35 -1.32
N ILE A 199 3.22 15.69 -0.19
CA ILE A 199 3.30 14.89 1.05
C ILE A 199 2.67 13.51 0.85
N ALA A 200 1.51 13.44 0.20
CA ALA A 200 0.82 12.19 -0.10
C ALA A 200 1.67 11.31 -1.04
N ARG A 201 2.32 11.90 -2.04
CA ARG A 201 3.25 11.19 -2.92
C ARG A 201 4.48 10.70 -2.15
N ASP A 202 5.08 11.52 -1.30
CA ASP A 202 6.20 11.12 -0.46
C ASP A 202 5.83 9.92 0.43
N ALA A 203 4.60 9.89 0.99
CA ALA A 203 4.09 8.75 1.75
C ALA A 203 3.96 7.48 0.91
N LEU A 204 3.41 7.61 -0.31
CA LEU A 204 3.25 6.50 -1.26
C LEU A 204 4.62 5.90 -1.64
N PHE A 205 5.60 6.74 -1.96
CA PHE A 205 6.94 6.29 -2.33
C PHE A 205 7.76 5.78 -1.13
N ALA A 206 7.53 6.30 0.08
CA ALA A 206 8.09 5.73 1.30
C ALA A 206 7.54 4.31 1.55
N MET A 207 6.27 4.06 1.25
CA MET A 207 5.65 2.73 1.38
C MET A 207 6.30 1.74 0.42
N TYR A 208 6.44 2.11 -0.85
CA TYR A 208 7.12 1.25 -1.83
C TYR A 208 8.60 1.09 -1.50
N GLY A 209 9.25 2.17 -1.06
CA GLY A 209 10.67 2.18 -0.69
C GLY A 209 11.56 1.75 -1.85
N PHE A 210 11.30 2.22 -3.07
CA PHE A 210 12.06 1.79 -4.24
C PHE A 210 13.56 2.06 -4.08
N SER A 211 14.38 1.07 -4.42
CA SER A 211 15.83 1.18 -4.45
C SER A 211 16.40 0.31 -5.57
N LEU A 212 17.56 0.67 -6.10
CA LEU A 212 18.28 -0.22 -7.02
C LEU A 212 18.62 -1.52 -6.27
N GLY A 213 18.17 -2.65 -6.80
CA GLY A 213 18.48 -3.99 -6.33
C GLY A 213 19.78 -4.46 -6.96
N HIS A 214 19.74 -4.73 -8.27
CA HIS A 214 20.88 -5.21 -9.04
C HIS A 214 20.80 -4.79 -10.51
N VAL A 215 21.92 -4.93 -11.21
CA VAL A 215 22.00 -4.83 -12.67
C VAL A 215 22.32 -6.20 -13.24
N GLY A 216 21.39 -6.73 -14.02
CA GLY A 216 21.56 -7.90 -14.87
C GLY A 216 22.31 -7.55 -16.15
N ILE A 217 23.32 -8.34 -16.50
CA ILE A 217 24.11 -8.16 -17.71
C ILE A 217 24.01 -9.45 -18.53
N ASN A 218 23.54 -9.31 -19.76
CA ASN A 218 23.35 -10.43 -20.69
C ASN A 218 24.65 -10.81 -21.40
N CYS A 219 25.26 -11.94 -21.04
CA CYS A 219 26.42 -12.49 -21.73
C CYS A 219 26.00 -13.44 -22.87
N ASP A 220 26.93 -13.71 -23.78
CA ASP A 220 26.72 -14.60 -24.92
C ASP A 220 26.90 -16.07 -24.54
N SER A 221 27.56 -16.34 -23.40
CA SER A 221 27.79 -17.71 -22.92
C SER A 221 28.10 -17.79 -21.42
N ALA A 222 27.95 -18.99 -20.83
CA ALA A 222 28.33 -19.25 -19.45
C ALA A 222 29.82 -18.94 -19.17
N PRO A 223 30.81 -19.38 -19.96
CA PRO A 223 32.21 -19.04 -19.70
C PRO A 223 32.48 -17.53 -19.63
N GLU A 224 31.83 -16.74 -20.50
CA GLU A 224 31.92 -15.29 -20.46
C GLU A 224 31.32 -14.72 -19.17
N ALA A 225 30.10 -15.15 -18.81
CA ALA A 225 29.43 -14.72 -17.59
C ALA A 225 30.27 -14.97 -16.34
N HIS A 226 30.86 -16.17 -16.22
CA HIS A 226 31.73 -16.54 -15.10
C HIS A 226 33.03 -15.73 -15.08
N SER A 227 33.65 -15.50 -16.25
CA SER A 227 34.86 -14.68 -16.36
C SER A 227 34.61 -13.22 -15.98
N LEU A 228 33.49 -12.64 -16.44
CA LEU A 228 33.10 -11.28 -16.10
C LEU A 228 32.72 -11.17 -14.62
N ALA A 229 32.00 -12.15 -14.08
CA ALA A 229 31.67 -12.22 -12.66
C ALA A 229 32.93 -12.27 -11.79
N ALA A 230 33.93 -13.08 -12.15
CA ALA A 230 35.21 -13.12 -11.44
C ALA A 230 35.95 -11.78 -11.49
N THR A 231 35.91 -11.10 -12.63
CA THR A 231 36.50 -9.75 -12.80
C THR A 231 35.84 -8.74 -11.86
N LEU A 232 34.51 -8.66 -11.88
CA LEU A 232 33.74 -7.75 -11.02
C LEU A 232 33.90 -8.10 -9.54
N ALA A 233 33.90 -9.39 -9.20
CA ALA A 233 34.16 -9.87 -7.84
C ALA A 233 35.52 -9.39 -7.32
N GLY A 234 36.56 -9.46 -8.14
CA GLY A 234 37.89 -8.95 -7.81
C GLY A 234 37.93 -7.43 -7.65
N ILE A 235 37.32 -6.67 -8.57
CA ILE A 235 37.29 -5.20 -8.52
C ILE A 235 36.57 -4.68 -7.27
N PHE A 236 35.41 -5.27 -6.94
CA PHE A 236 34.55 -4.79 -5.86
C PHE A 236 34.73 -5.55 -4.54
N GLY A 237 35.64 -6.52 -4.49
CA GLY A 237 35.87 -7.34 -3.30
C GLY A 237 34.64 -8.14 -2.86
N GLN A 238 33.82 -8.59 -3.82
CA GLN A 238 32.57 -9.31 -3.59
C GLN A 238 32.73 -10.82 -3.81
N ALA A 239 31.91 -11.62 -3.14
CA ALA A 239 31.82 -13.04 -3.44
C ALA A 239 30.93 -13.29 -4.67
N THR A 240 31.23 -14.36 -5.42
CA THR A 240 30.31 -14.86 -6.45
C THR A 240 29.35 -15.88 -5.85
N ARG A 241 28.14 -15.96 -6.40
CA ARG A 241 27.13 -16.96 -6.03
C ARG A 241 26.41 -17.47 -7.28
N PRO A 242 26.25 -18.79 -7.47
CA PRO A 242 25.49 -19.31 -8.60
C PRO A 242 24.01 -18.93 -8.50
N GLY A 243 23.43 -18.54 -9.63
CA GLY A 243 22.00 -18.37 -9.87
C GLY A 243 21.45 -19.48 -10.77
N SER A 244 20.21 -19.32 -11.24
CA SER A 244 19.59 -20.26 -12.19
C SER A 244 19.84 -19.78 -13.61
N GLY A 245 20.96 -20.22 -14.21
CA GLY A 245 21.42 -19.72 -15.50
C GLY A 245 22.06 -18.32 -15.43
N SER A 246 22.58 -17.97 -14.25
CA SER A 246 23.28 -16.71 -13.99
C SER A 246 24.33 -16.87 -12.89
N VAL A 247 25.22 -15.88 -12.76
CA VAL A 247 26.19 -15.77 -11.66
C VAL A 247 26.03 -14.40 -11.00
N PHE A 248 25.75 -14.36 -9.70
CA PHE A 248 25.68 -13.13 -8.93
C PHE A 248 27.07 -12.71 -8.43
N VAL A 249 27.31 -11.40 -8.37
CA VAL A 249 28.47 -10.79 -7.71
C VAL A 249 27.95 -9.88 -6.59
N GLY A 250 28.09 -10.34 -5.35
CA GLY A 250 27.44 -9.71 -4.20
C GLY A 250 25.93 -9.60 -4.40
N SER A 251 25.37 -8.42 -4.14
CA SER A 251 23.98 -8.08 -4.47
C SER A 251 23.85 -7.15 -5.68
N LEU A 252 24.95 -6.71 -6.28
CA LEU A 252 24.96 -5.59 -7.23
C LEU A 252 24.80 -6.03 -8.68
N PHE A 253 25.41 -7.16 -9.06
CA PHE A 253 25.44 -7.63 -10.45
C PHE A 253 24.92 -9.06 -10.56
N GLU A 254 24.19 -9.32 -11.63
CA GLU A 254 23.78 -10.65 -12.07
C GLU A 254 24.24 -10.86 -13.52
N LEU A 255 25.16 -11.79 -13.74
CA LEU A 255 25.69 -12.08 -15.07
C LEU A 255 24.90 -13.26 -15.64
N MET A 256 24.10 -13.04 -16.68
CA MET A 256 23.29 -14.08 -17.31
C MET A 256 24.15 -14.93 -18.22
N GLU A 257 24.00 -16.26 -18.14
CA GLU A 257 24.78 -17.21 -18.95
C GLU A 257 24.30 -17.29 -20.41
N HIS A 258 23.21 -16.60 -20.74
CA HIS A 258 22.59 -16.48 -22.05
C HIS A 258 21.81 -15.15 -22.13
N LYS A 259 21.41 -14.74 -23.34
CA LYS A 259 20.50 -13.59 -23.51
C LYS A 259 19.16 -13.89 -22.85
N TYR A 260 18.78 -13.05 -21.88
CA TYR A 260 17.50 -13.10 -21.18
C TYR A 260 16.64 -11.89 -21.59
N TYR A 261 15.87 -11.30 -20.67
CA TYR A 261 15.16 -10.05 -20.92
C TYR A 261 16.15 -8.88 -21.15
N GLY A 262 15.76 -7.96 -22.04
CA GLY A 262 16.51 -6.77 -22.38
C GLY A 262 17.67 -7.03 -23.35
N GLU A 263 17.88 -6.14 -24.33
CA GLU A 263 19.06 -6.21 -25.22
C GLU A 263 20.38 -6.25 -24.43
N ARG A 264 20.47 -5.44 -23.36
CA ARG A 264 21.66 -5.23 -22.52
C ARG A 264 21.59 -5.96 -21.18
N GLY A 265 20.47 -6.61 -20.89
CA GLY A 265 20.14 -7.20 -19.59
C GLY A 265 19.01 -6.47 -18.89
N HIS A 266 18.96 -6.52 -17.56
CA HIS A 266 17.85 -6.01 -16.76
C HIS A 266 18.30 -5.14 -15.60
N ILE A 267 17.39 -4.30 -15.09
CA ILE A 267 17.60 -3.53 -13.87
C ILE A 267 16.52 -3.94 -12.86
N GLY A 268 16.99 -4.50 -11.74
CA GLY A 268 16.17 -4.85 -10.58
C GLY A 268 15.89 -3.64 -9.72
N ILE A 269 14.61 -3.31 -9.55
CA ILE A 269 14.14 -2.30 -8.61
C ILE A 269 13.50 -2.99 -7.41
N ALA A 270 14.18 -2.94 -6.28
CA ALA A 270 13.69 -3.53 -5.04
C ALA A 270 12.59 -2.66 -4.42
N THR A 271 11.55 -3.30 -3.89
CA THR A 271 10.40 -2.67 -3.22
C THR A 271 9.99 -3.46 -1.98
N ASN A 272 9.39 -2.77 -1.01
CA ASN A 272 8.84 -3.38 0.20
C ASN A 272 7.61 -4.26 -0.11
N THR A 273 6.84 -3.91 -1.14
CA THR A 273 5.60 -4.59 -1.52
C THR A 273 5.48 -4.70 -3.04
N VAL A 274 5.84 -5.85 -3.61
CA VAL A 274 5.82 -6.07 -5.06
C VAL A 274 4.41 -5.97 -5.62
N GLU A 275 3.44 -6.61 -4.97
CA GLU A 275 2.05 -6.65 -5.44
C GLU A 275 1.41 -5.25 -5.51
N ARG A 276 1.62 -4.42 -4.48
CA ARG A 276 1.12 -3.03 -4.48
C ARG A 276 1.85 -2.17 -5.49
N ALA A 277 3.17 -2.34 -5.63
CA ALA A 277 3.94 -1.62 -6.62
C ALA A 277 3.48 -1.96 -8.04
N MET A 278 3.23 -3.24 -8.34
CA MET A 278 2.68 -3.65 -9.65
C MET A 278 1.38 -2.90 -9.96
N LYS A 279 0.46 -2.80 -9.00
CA LYS A 279 -0.80 -2.06 -9.16
C LYS A 279 -0.60 -0.57 -9.41
N TYR A 280 0.41 0.04 -8.79
CA TYR A 280 0.79 1.41 -9.09
C TYR A 280 1.30 1.56 -10.53
N PHE A 281 2.18 0.68 -10.99
CA PHE A 281 2.69 0.71 -12.36
C PHE A 281 1.59 0.43 -13.40
N GLU A 282 0.66 -0.50 -13.13
CA GLU A 282 -0.52 -0.77 -13.98
C GLU A 282 -1.38 0.50 -14.15
N ARG A 283 -1.60 1.26 -13.08
CA ARG A 283 -2.33 2.54 -13.13
C ARG A 283 -1.60 3.63 -13.93
N LEU A 284 -0.28 3.54 -14.04
CA LEU A 284 0.53 4.38 -14.93
C LEU A 284 0.53 3.90 -16.40
N GLY A 285 -0.12 2.78 -16.70
CA GLY A 285 -0.21 2.20 -18.03
C GLY A 285 0.91 1.21 -18.38
N PHE A 286 1.70 0.76 -17.40
CA PHE A 286 2.67 -0.31 -17.62
C PHE A 286 1.99 -1.69 -17.55
N GLU A 287 2.44 -2.61 -18.39
CA GLU A 287 2.04 -4.02 -18.37
C GLU A 287 3.19 -4.88 -17.82
N PHE A 288 2.88 -6.06 -17.28
CA PHE A 288 3.87 -7.03 -16.81
C PHE A 288 3.91 -8.25 -17.72
N GLU A 289 5.11 -8.80 -17.94
CA GLU A 289 5.30 -10.04 -18.71
C GLU A 289 4.71 -11.23 -17.94
N PRO A 290 3.75 -11.98 -18.50
CA PRO A 290 3.13 -13.12 -17.81
C PRO A 290 4.16 -14.16 -17.36
N ASP A 291 5.12 -14.49 -18.23
CA ASP A 291 6.22 -15.41 -17.94
C ASP A 291 7.33 -14.77 -17.09
N GLY A 292 7.26 -13.45 -16.88
CA GLY A 292 8.15 -12.67 -16.02
C GLY A 292 7.68 -12.53 -14.57
N LEU A 293 6.58 -13.17 -14.20
CA LEU A 293 6.08 -13.20 -12.82
C LEU A 293 6.69 -14.35 -12.03
N LEU A 294 7.82 -14.09 -11.37
CA LEU A 294 8.57 -15.08 -10.62
C LEU A 294 8.02 -15.17 -9.18
N ARG A 295 7.50 -16.35 -8.82
CA ARG A 295 6.90 -16.60 -7.49
C ARG A 295 7.79 -17.44 -6.60
N GLY A 296 7.74 -17.15 -5.30
CA GLY A 296 8.36 -17.96 -4.27
C GLY A 296 7.55 -19.23 -3.94
N PRO A 297 8.11 -20.15 -3.13
CA PRO A 297 7.40 -21.34 -2.65
C PRO A 297 6.15 -21.02 -1.82
N ASP A 298 6.08 -19.83 -1.25
CA ASP A 298 4.93 -19.30 -0.50
C ASP A 298 3.84 -18.69 -1.41
N GLY A 299 4.03 -18.75 -2.73
CA GLY A 299 3.13 -18.19 -3.74
C GLY A 299 3.25 -16.68 -3.94
N LYS A 300 4.04 -15.98 -3.11
CA LYS A 300 4.25 -14.52 -3.22
C LYS A 300 5.07 -14.19 -4.44
N ILE A 301 4.85 -13.00 -4.99
CA ILE A 301 5.65 -12.52 -6.12
C ILE A 301 7.00 -12.06 -5.57
N ASN A 302 8.07 -12.70 -6.03
CA ASN A 302 9.45 -12.37 -5.71
C ASN A 302 10.01 -11.37 -6.73
N ALA A 303 9.66 -11.52 -8.00
CA ALA A 303 9.97 -10.55 -9.04
C ALA A 303 8.89 -10.49 -10.12
N ALA A 304 8.75 -9.33 -10.77
CA ALA A 304 7.81 -9.08 -11.85
C ALA A 304 8.44 -8.19 -12.92
N TYR A 305 8.67 -8.74 -14.11
CA TYR A 305 9.22 -7.99 -15.25
C TYR A 305 8.15 -7.11 -15.90
N ILE A 306 8.48 -5.84 -16.10
CA ILE A 306 7.66 -4.88 -16.84
C ILE A 306 7.90 -5.12 -18.33
N LYS A 307 6.82 -5.14 -19.11
CA LYS A 307 6.86 -5.36 -20.56
C LYS A 307 7.58 -4.22 -21.27
N GLY A 308 8.43 -4.58 -22.22
CA GLY A 308 9.26 -3.64 -22.98
C GLY A 308 10.61 -3.33 -22.31
N GLU A 309 11.31 -2.33 -22.84
CA GLU A 309 12.67 -1.98 -22.43
C GLU A 309 12.85 -0.48 -22.28
N ILE A 310 13.76 -0.08 -21.38
CA ILE A 310 14.23 1.30 -21.22
C ILE A 310 15.70 1.35 -21.58
N ALA A 311 16.03 2.01 -22.70
CA ALA A 311 17.39 2.16 -23.20
C ALA A 311 18.16 0.82 -23.38
N GLY A 312 17.44 -0.23 -23.79
CA GLY A 312 17.98 -1.58 -23.99
C GLY A 312 17.98 -2.45 -22.73
N PHE A 313 17.50 -1.96 -21.59
CA PHE A 313 17.36 -2.74 -20.36
C PHE A 313 15.90 -3.09 -20.10
N ALA A 314 15.63 -4.34 -19.77
CA ALA A 314 14.37 -4.70 -19.15
C ALA A 314 14.32 -4.17 -17.71
N LEU A 315 13.14 -3.85 -17.21
CA LEU A 315 12.93 -3.51 -15.80
C LEU A 315 12.15 -4.61 -15.10
N HIS A 316 12.52 -4.93 -13.87
CA HIS A 316 11.67 -5.76 -13.02
C HIS A 316 11.61 -5.24 -11.59
N LEU A 317 10.43 -5.35 -11.00
CA LEU A 317 10.22 -5.12 -9.58
C LEU A 317 10.63 -6.37 -8.82
N MET A 318 11.29 -6.23 -7.68
CA MET A 318 11.68 -7.36 -6.83
C MET A 318 11.43 -7.08 -5.36
N ARG A 319 11.13 -8.13 -4.60
CA ARG A 319 10.93 -8.01 -3.15
C ARG A 319 12.27 -7.73 -2.48
N LYS A 320 12.33 -6.75 -1.58
CA LYS A 320 13.50 -6.58 -0.71
C LYS A 320 13.70 -7.84 0.14
N SER A 321 14.94 -8.33 0.18
CA SER A 321 15.35 -9.31 1.17
C SER A 321 15.08 -8.75 2.56
N ALA A 322 14.43 -9.52 3.43
CA ALA A 322 14.29 -9.13 4.83
C ALA A 322 15.70 -8.83 5.37
N ALA A 323 15.90 -7.63 5.94
CA ALA A 323 17.14 -7.34 6.66
C ALA A 323 17.29 -8.42 7.75
N LYS A 324 18.37 -9.19 7.67
CA LYS A 324 18.72 -10.18 8.69
C LYS A 324 19.25 -9.47 9.93
#